data_AF-A0A8J3KKS8-F1
#
_entry.id   AF-A0A8J3KKS8-F1
#
_cell.length_a   1.000
_cell.length_b   1.000
_cell.length_c   1.000
_cell.angle_alpha   90.00
_cell.angle_beta   90.00
_cell.angle_gamma   90.00
#
_symmetry.space_group_name_H-M   'P 1'
#
loop_
_entity.id
_entity.type
_entity.pdbx_description
1 polymer ?
#
loop_
_entity_poly.entity_id
_entity_poly.type
_entity_poly.pdbx_seq_one_letter_code
_entity_poly.pdbx_strand_id
1 'polypeptide(L)'
;MTASTLEADLAALVAQASEGGITTADALAEQESLGLLGLTSLGFLRLIHAVERGYGVVLDLDDDVSFMDTVASLAAHLRAQGV
;
A
#
# COMPACT_ATOMS: atom_id res chain seq x y z
N MET A 1 0.53 14.99 14.02
CA MET A 1 1.81 14.27 13.85
C MET A 1 1.54 12.77 13.61
N THR A 2 0.83 12.38 12.55
CA THR A 2 0.45 10.96 12.34
C THR A 2 0.53 10.52 10.87
N ALA A 3 1.30 11.22 10.03
CA ALA A 3 1.55 10.80 8.65
C ALA A 3 2.42 9.53 8.59
N SER A 4 3.50 9.50 9.39
CA SER A 4 4.59 8.54 9.22
C SER A 4 4.33 7.12 9.73
N THR A 5 3.38 6.90 10.65
CA THR A 5 3.12 5.55 11.20
C THR A 5 2.35 4.68 10.21
N LEU A 6 1.29 5.22 9.59
CA LEU A 6 0.48 4.47 8.63
C LEU A 6 1.26 4.16 7.36
N GLU A 7 2.06 5.11 6.88
CA GLU A 7 2.92 4.93 5.71
C GLU A 7 4.00 3.87 5.98
N ALA A 8 4.63 3.89 7.17
CA ALA A 8 5.61 2.88 7.55
C ALA A 8 5.01 1.47 7.66
N ASP A 9 3.79 1.36 8.20
CA ASP A 9 3.08 0.08 8.29
C ASP A 9 2.69 -0.44 6.90
N LEU A 10 2.10 0.42 6.06
CA LEU A 10 1.79 0.09 4.67
C LEU A 10 3.03 -0.33 3.87
N ALA A 11 4.15 0.38 4.03
CA ALA A 11 5.41 0.01 3.39
C ALA A 11 5.88 -1.38 3.85
N ALA A 12 5.64 -1.77 5.11
CA ALA A 12 5.95 -3.10 5.59
C ALA A 12 5.01 -4.16 5.01
N LEU A 13 3.74 -3.82 4.76
CA LEU A 13 2.80 -4.69 4.04
C LEU A 13 3.21 -4.85 2.57
N VAL A 14 3.64 -3.78 1.90
CA VAL A 14 4.17 -3.82 0.53
C VAL A 14 5.41 -4.72 0.45
N ALA A 15 6.34 -4.60 1.39
CA ALA A 15 7.53 -5.45 1.44
C ALA A 15 7.17 -6.94 1.60
N GLN A 16 6.17 -7.24 2.42
CA GLN A 16 5.66 -8.62 2.58
C GLN A 16 4.93 -9.12 1.33
N ALA A 17 4.11 -8.27 0.70
CA ALA A 17 3.33 -8.60 -0.47
C ALA A 17 4.20 -8.81 -1.72
N SER A 18 5.31 -8.07 -1.82
CA SER A 18 6.33 -8.21 -2.87
C SER A 18 7.34 -9.33 -2.60
N GLU A 19 7.17 -10.11 -1.53
CA GLU A 19 8.06 -11.23 -1.15
C GLU A 19 9.51 -10.78 -0.94
N GLY A 20 9.71 -9.53 -0.49
CA GLY A 20 11.01 -8.91 -0.33
C GLY A 20 11.60 -8.28 -1.59
N GLY A 21 10.84 -8.23 -2.69
CA GLY A 21 11.24 -7.52 -3.92
C GLY A 21 11.28 -6.00 -3.75
N ILE A 22 10.44 -5.46 -2.86
CA ILE A 22 10.41 -4.03 -2.51
C ILE A 22 10.76 -3.92 -1.03
N THR A 23 11.72 -3.06 -0.69
CA THR A 23 12.02 -2.79 0.72
C THR A 23 11.10 -1.73 1.29
N THR A 24 10.90 -1.73 2.61
CA THR A 24 10.14 -0.70 3.32
C THR A 24 10.68 0.71 3.06
N ALA A 25 12.01 0.84 2.93
CA ALA A 25 12.67 2.10 2.65
C ALA A 25 12.40 2.58 1.22
N ASP A 26 12.45 1.68 0.24
CA ASP A 26 12.12 2.01 -1.15
C ASP A 26 10.65 2.41 -1.27
N ALA A 27 9.75 1.63 -0.68
CA ALA A 27 8.31 1.94 -0.70
C ALA A 27 7.96 3.28 -0.02
N LEU A 28 8.76 3.74 0.95
CA LEU A 28 8.60 5.05 1.61
C LEU A 28 9.31 6.19 0.86
N ALA A 29 10.44 5.90 0.23
CA ALA A 29 11.26 6.88 -0.49
C ALA A 29 10.68 7.20 -1.87
N GLU A 30 10.02 6.23 -2.48
CA GLU A 30 9.46 6.35 -3.82
C GLU A 30 8.17 7.17 -3.85
N GLN A 31 8.13 8.10 -4.80
CA GLN A 31 6.94 8.85 -5.20
C GLN A 31 6.29 8.22 -6.44
N GLU A 32 6.92 7.19 -7.01
CA GLU A 32 6.44 6.49 -8.20
C GLU A 32 5.56 5.28 -7.83
N SER A 33 4.88 4.74 -8.85
CA SER A 33 3.93 3.65 -8.67
C SER A 33 4.60 2.39 -8.11
N LEU A 34 3.94 1.68 -7.19
CA LEU A 34 4.35 0.37 -6.68
C LEU A 34 4.57 -0.64 -7.81
N GLY A 35 3.81 -0.52 -8.92
CA GLY A 35 4.03 -1.31 -10.13
C GLY A 35 5.40 -1.07 -10.79
N LEU A 36 5.92 0.16 -10.76
CA LEU A 36 7.26 0.50 -11.26
C LEU A 36 8.37 -0.08 -10.39
N LEU A 37 8.16 -0.10 -9.08
CA LEU A 37 9.01 -0.79 -8.10
C LEU A 37 9.06 -2.31 -8.29
N GLY A 38 8.26 -2.87 -9.19
CA GLY A 38 8.23 -4.29 -9.49
C GLY A 38 7.15 -5.06 -8.72
N LEU A 39 6.15 -4.37 -8.16
CA LEU A 39 4.99 -5.03 -7.58
C LEU A 39 4.22 -5.74 -8.70
N THR A 40 4.26 -7.06 -8.68
CA THR A 40 3.55 -7.89 -9.66
C THR A 40 2.05 -7.84 -9.41
N SER A 41 1.24 -8.22 -10.41
CA SER A 41 -0.23 -8.32 -10.25
C SER A 41 -0.63 -9.22 -9.08
N LEU A 42 0.15 -10.28 -8.79
CA LEU A 42 -0.07 -11.14 -7.63
C LEU A 42 0.31 -10.43 -6.32
N GLY A 43 1.42 -9.69 -6.30
CA GLY A 43 1.80 -8.85 -5.17
C GLY A 43 0.74 -7.80 -4.85
N PHE A 44 0.10 -7.24 -5.87
CA PHE A 44 -1.01 -6.30 -5.75
C PHE A 44 -2.21 -6.91 -5.00
N LEU A 45 -2.67 -8.09 -5.44
CA LEU A 45 -3.75 -8.83 -4.75
C LEU A 45 -3.38 -9.21 -3.31
N ARG A 46 -2.12 -9.61 -3.08
CA ARG A 46 -1.64 -9.93 -1.72
C ARG A 46 -1.63 -8.70 -0.82
N LEU A 47 -1.23 -7.54 -1.36
CA LEU A 47 -1.23 -6.27 -0.65
C LEU A 47 -2.66 -5.87 -0.26
N ILE A 48 -3.61 -5.94 -1.20
CA ILE A 48 -5.03 -5.66 -0.94
C ILE A 48 -5.51 -6.51 0.22
N HIS A 49 -5.37 -7.83 0.11
CA HIS A 49 -5.82 -8.73 1.16
C HIS A 49 -5.10 -8.55 2.50
N ALA A 50 -3.86 -8.07 2.51
CA ALA A 50 -3.12 -7.77 3.72
C ALA A 50 -3.64 -6.49 4.39
N VAL A 51 -3.92 -5.45 3.60
CA VAL A 51 -4.48 -4.18 4.07
C VAL A 51 -5.91 -4.38 4.56
N GLU A 52 -6.77 -5.04 3.79
CA GLU A 52 -8.15 -5.33 4.16
C GLU A 52 -8.23 -6.09 5.50
N ARG A 53 -7.36 -7.10 5.68
CA ARG A 53 -7.30 -7.87 6.93
C ARG A 53 -6.65 -7.11 8.08
N GLY A 54 -5.62 -6.31 7.81
CA GLY A 54 -4.89 -5.55 8.83
C GLY A 54 -5.71 -4.40 9.39
N TYR A 55 -6.46 -3.73 8.53
CA TYR A 55 -7.20 -2.51 8.87
C TYR A 55 -8.71 -2.72 8.94
N GLY A 56 -9.23 -3.88 8.52
CA GLY A 56 -10.66 -4.16 8.51
C GLY A 56 -11.44 -3.34 7.48
N VAL A 57 -10.76 -2.85 6.45
CA VAL A 57 -11.35 -2.08 5.35
C VAL A 57 -11.61 -2.99 4.14
N VAL A 58 -12.43 -2.52 3.20
CA VAL A 58 -12.59 -3.15 1.89
C VAL A 58 -12.08 -2.15 0.86
N LEU A 59 -11.11 -2.56 0.06
CA LEU A 59 -10.59 -1.72 -1.01
C LEU A 59 -11.45 -1.96 -2.25
N ASP A 60 -12.14 -0.92 -2.71
CA ASP A 60 -12.94 -1.02 -3.93
C ASP A 60 -12.01 -0.99 -5.15
N LEU A 61 -11.96 -2.09 -5.88
CA LEU A 61 -11.17 -2.26 -7.10
C LEU A 61 -11.98 -1.95 -8.35
N ASP A 62 -13.29 -1.77 -8.22
CA ASP A 62 -14.21 -1.40 -9.31
C ASP A 62 -14.20 0.12 -9.53
N ASP A 63 -13.86 0.88 -8.49
CA ASP A 63 -13.65 2.33 -8.52
C ASP A 63 -12.18 2.67 -8.86
N ASP A 64 -11.68 3.80 -8.37
CA ASP A 64 -10.37 4.32 -8.74
C ASP A 64 -9.19 3.62 -8.02
N VAL A 65 -8.53 2.66 -8.66
CA VAL A 65 -7.34 1.98 -8.11
C VAL A 65 -6.07 2.86 -8.06
N SER A 66 -6.14 4.14 -8.46
CA SER A 66 -4.97 5.06 -8.38
C SER A 66 -4.50 5.27 -6.94
N PHE A 67 -5.34 5.01 -5.93
CA PHE A 67 -4.88 5.05 -4.54
C PHE A 67 -3.83 3.98 -4.22
N MET A 68 -3.76 2.90 -5.02
CA MET A 68 -2.78 1.84 -4.87
C MET A 68 -1.48 2.10 -5.65
N ASP A 69 -1.39 3.21 -6.40
CA ASP A 69 -0.14 3.55 -7.07
C ASP A 69 0.96 3.82 -6.04
N THR A 70 0.70 4.56 -4.97
CA THR A 70 1.74 4.89 -3.99
C THR A 70 1.33 4.57 -2.56
N VAL A 71 2.31 4.32 -1.70
CA VAL A 71 2.07 4.15 -0.26
C VAL A 71 1.39 5.39 0.33
N ALA A 72 1.76 6.58 -0.14
CA ALA A 72 1.16 7.84 0.29
C ALA A 72 -0.32 7.94 -0.09
N SER A 73 -0.67 7.61 -1.33
CA SER A 73 -2.06 7.61 -1.78
C SER A 73 -2.91 6.58 -1.02
N LEU A 74 -2.36 5.39 -0.77
CA LEU A 74 -3.03 4.34 -0.01
C LEU A 74 -3.24 4.78 1.44
N ALA A 75 -2.23 5.41 2.06
CA ALA A 75 -2.34 5.97 3.39
C ALA A 75 -3.40 7.09 3.46
N ALA A 76 -3.48 7.95 2.45
CA ALA A 76 -4.50 8.99 2.36
C ALA A 76 -5.90 8.40 2.20
N HIS A 77 -6.05 7.36 1.40
CA HIS A 77 -7.33 6.65 1.21
C HIS A 77 -7.81 5.99 2.51
N LEU A 78 -6.93 5.27 3.21
CA LEU A 78 -7.26 4.67 4.51
C LEU A 78 -7.66 5.71 5.56
N ARG A 79 -6.96 6.84 5.61
CA ARG A 79 -7.35 7.97 6.48
C ARG A 79 -8.72 8.53 6.13
N ALA A 80 -9.04 8.61 4.85
CA ALA A 80 -10.38 9.04 4.41
C ALA A 80 -11.47 8.05 4.85
N GLN A 81 -11.14 6.77 5.01
CA GLN A 81 -12.03 5.74 5.56
C GLN A 81 -12.11 5.73 7.10
N GLY A 82 -11.31 6.55 7.79
CA GLY A 82 -11.35 6.69 9.25
C GLY A 82 -10.41 5.75 10.02
N VAL A 83 -9.41 5.19 9.34
CA VAL A 83 -8.25 4.52 9.94
C VAL A 83 -7.26 5.55 10.48
#